data_AF-A0A841MF20-F1
#
_entry.id   AF-A0A841MF20-F1
#
_cell.length_a   1.000
_cell.length_b   1.000
_cell.length_c   1.000
_cell.angle_alpha   90.00
_cell.angle_beta   90.00
_cell.angle_gamma   90.00
#
_symmetry.space_group_name_H-M   'P 1'
#
loop_
_entity.id
_entity.type
_entity.pdbx_description
1 polymer ?
#
loop_
_entity_poly.entity_id
_entity_poly.type
_entity_poly.pdbx_seq_one_letter_code
_entity_poly.pdbx_strand_id
1 'polypeptide(L)'
;MATLDIIFDGYFQCRLATDPDPSNEQRGISGFTYSVAGETLLDPSIWSQAKDIQDAYGDKDSAFKDPLRSNPQFDIKNIREASPDYVNYNSRGIGILVKEVQINGEVVSDLTEKMKGFLCRFANRPKSNGPFNGPIFEGRNQITSDGDPDRFTVNPFVFTISSPDDSKMVLSRFDPLDMNCPDKQLYQIFPNDVVSRRLPYQRFAMSEDGLAQVGLTMDSLSTYFQNRMTWLKTKIVEAEAINNPALAEAYKSRLYAVNFFTQATGPTVLANRLLSRIPLRQLYHHTIRGNASMEPIPMADQEFFGPYVIDTEKEWEILYYLGQYDGDLMAGWCSGTISIPIKI
;
A
#
# COMPACT_ATOMS: atom_id res chain seq x y z
N MET A 1 27.21 -9.05 14.95
CA MET A 1 26.51 -10.04 14.11
C MET A 1 26.29 -9.37 12.78
N ALA A 2 26.57 -10.05 11.67
CA ALA A 2 26.35 -9.44 10.35
C ALA A 2 24.86 -9.36 10.06
N THR A 3 24.42 -8.28 9.41
CA THR A 3 23.03 -8.05 9.04
C THR A 3 22.93 -7.83 7.54
N LEU A 4 22.00 -8.52 6.89
CA LEU A 4 21.57 -8.28 5.52
C LEU A 4 20.41 -7.29 5.52
N ASP A 5 20.60 -6.14 4.90
CA ASP A 5 19.57 -5.12 4.73
C ASP A 5 19.04 -5.16 3.30
N ILE A 6 17.73 -5.35 3.13
CA ILE A 6 17.07 -5.27 1.83
C ILE A 6 16.20 -4.03 1.81
N ILE A 7 16.56 -3.08 0.95
CA ILE A 7 15.90 -1.79 0.79
C ILE A 7 14.86 -1.91 -0.33
N PHE A 8 13.65 -1.44 -0.09
CA PHE A 8 12.53 -1.51 -1.03
C PHE A 8 11.76 -0.20 -1.10
N ASP A 9 11.17 0.10 -2.24
CA ASP A 9 10.27 1.24 -2.42
C ASP A 9 9.20 0.97 -3.49
N GLY A 10 8.11 1.74 -3.47
CA GLY A 10 7.08 1.66 -4.48
C GLY A 10 5.69 2.10 -4.06
N TYR A 11 4.77 2.09 -5.01
CA TYR A 11 3.37 2.42 -4.74
C TYR A 11 2.60 1.19 -4.27
N PHE A 12 1.74 1.38 -3.29
CA PHE A 12 0.72 0.42 -2.88
C PHE A 12 -0.67 0.99 -3.13
N GLN A 13 -1.66 0.12 -3.27
CA GLN A 13 -3.07 0.52 -3.28
C GLN A 13 -3.73 0.08 -1.98
N CYS A 14 -4.55 0.94 -1.40
CA CYS A 14 -5.36 0.60 -0.24
C CYS A 14 -6.57 1.50 -0.18
N ARG A 15 -7.72 0.97 0.24
CA ARG A 15 -8.81 1.78 0.76
C ARG A 15 -8.55 2.02 2.25
N LEU A 16 -8.28 3.27 2.66
CA LEU A 16 -8.19 3.57 4.08
C LEU A 16 -9.58 3.49 4.73
N ALA A 17 -9.75 2.55 5.66
CA ALA A 17 -10.87 2.58 6.59
C ALA A 17 -10.75 3.82 7.48
N THR A 18 -11.85 4.53 7.73
CA THR A 18 -11.85 5.61 8.71
C THR A 18 -12.98 5.42 9.70
N ASP A 19 -12.83 5.95 10.90
CA ASP A 19 -13.85 5.90 11.94
C ASP A 19 -15.14 6.62 11.47
N PRO A 20 -16.35 6.04 11.68
CA PRO A 20 -16.65 4.80 12.44
C PRO A 20 -16.78 3.48 11.66
N ASP A 21 -15.92 3.20 10.66
CA ASP A 21 -15.95 1.93 9.94
C ASP A 21 -15.68 0.72 10.88
N PRO A 22 -16.62 -0.24 11.00
CA PRO A 22 -16.38 -1.47 11.75
C PRO A 22 -15.24 -2.31 11.14
N SER A 23 -14.52 -3.07 11.98
CA SER A 23 -13.40 -3.91 11.55
C SER A 23 -13.74 -5.05 10.58
N ASN A 24 -15.01 -5.31 10.33
CA ASN A 24 -15.49 -6.29 9.35
C ASN A 24 -16.27 -5.64 8.19
N GLU A 25 -16.28 -4.30 8.09
CA GLU A 25 -17.02 -3.57 7.08
C GLU A 25 -16.19 -3.39 5.79
N GLN A 26 -16.48 -4.24 4.82
CA GLN A 26 -15.83 -4.23 3.50
C GLN A 26 -16.12 -2.96 2.70
N ARG A 27 -17.29 -2.33 2.89
CA ARG A 27 -17.78 -1.24 2.04
C ARG A 27 -17.22 0.12 2.40
N GLY A 28 -16.90 0.33 3.68
CA GLY A 28 -16.48 1.63 4.16
C GLY A 28 -17.58 2.67 4.13
N ILE A 29 -18.21 2.85 5.27
CA ILE A 29 -19.25 3.85 5.45
C ILE A 29 -18.61 5.25 5.57
N SER A 30 -17.34 5.32 5.99
CA SER A 30 -16.70 6.54 6.46
C SER A 30 -15.36 6.83 5.79
N GLY A 31 -14.64 5.80 5.32
CA GLY A 31 -13.36 5.91 4.59
C GLY A 31 -13.47 6.37 3.12
N PHE A 32 -12.31 6.55 2.47
CA PHE A 32 -12.28 6.90 1.04
C PHE A 32 -12.64 5.68 0.20
N THR A 33 -13.92 5.47 -0.08
CA THR A 33 -14.40 4.34 -0.87
C THR A 33 -15.37 4.82 -1.92
N TYR A 34 -14.82 5.16 -3.08
CA TYR A 34 -15.62 5.63 -4.21
C TYR A 34 -15.34 4.73 -5.40
N SER A 35 -16.01 3.58 -5.42
CA SER A 35 -16.12 2.80 -6.64
C SER A 35 -16.96 3.61 -7.62
N VAL A 36 -16.40 3.99 -8.75
CA VAL A 36 -17.16 4.61 -9.85
C VAL A 36 -17.66 3.53 -10.81
N ALA A 37 -18.40 3.93 -11.84
CA ALA A 37 -18.84 3.01 -12.89
C ALA A 37 -17.68 2.12 -13.38
N GLY A 38 -17.89 0.81 -13.38
CA GLY A 38 -16.91 -0.19 -13.79
C GLY A 38 -15.92 -0.65 -12.72
N GLU A 39 -15.86 0.00 -11.56
CA GLU A 39 -15.07 -0.42 -10.40
C GLU A 39 -15.88 -1.32 -9.46
N THR A 40 -15.20 -2.19 -8.72
CA THR A 40 -15.81 -2.96 -7.63
C THR A 40 -15.55 -2.27 -6.31
N LEU A 41 -16.28 -2.64 -5.27
CA LEU A 41 -15.93 -2.25 -3.92
C LEU A 41 -14.55 -2.82 -3.58
N LEU A 42 -13.61 -1.94 -3.26
CA LEU A 42 -12.27 -2.30 -2.81
C LEU A 42 -12.31 -2.54 -1.29
N ASP A 43 -11.83 -3.70 -0.85
CA ASP A 43 -11.65 -4.01 0.55
C ASP A 43 -10.60 -3.10 1.22
N PRO A 44 -10.58 -2.96 2.56
CA PRO A 44 -9.56 -2.16 3.26
C PRO A 44 -8.16 -2.80 3.27
N SER A 45 -7.88 -3.66 2.29
CA SER A 45 -6.62 -4.37 2.16
C SER A 45 -5.54 -3.51 1.50
N ILE A 46 -4.30 -3.80 1.88
CA ILE A 46 -3.09 -3.26 1.29
C ILE A 46 -2.67 -4.18 0.15
N TRP A 47 -2.51 -3.59 -1.01
CA TRP A 47 -2.10 -4.24 -2.22
C TRP A 47 -0.74 -3.69 -2.65
N SER A 48 0.31 -4.49 -2.46
CA SER A 48 1.67 -4.11 -2.82
C SER A 48 2.01 -4.33 -4.29
N GLN A 49 1.22 -5.13 -5.02
CA GLN A 49 1.46 -5.45 -6.42
C GLN A 49 0.17 -5.37 -7.24
N ALA A 50 0.25 -4.80 -8.44
CA ALA A 50 -0.89 -4.70 -9.36
C ALA A 50 -1.46 -6.06 -9.76
N LYS A 51 -0.60 -7.07 -9.91
CA LYS A 51 -1.01 -8.43 -10.30
C LYS A 51 -1.94 -9.05 -9.26
N ASP A 52 -1.68 -8.82 -7.98
CA ASP A 52 -2.49 -9.35 -6.89
C ASP A 52 -3.91 -8.72 -6.91
N ILE A 53 -4.01 -7.43 -7.28
CA ILE A 53 -5.30 -6.74 -7.48
C ILE A 53 -6.03 -7.32 -8.70
N GLN A 54 -5.31 -7.59 -9.79
CA GLN A 54 -5.87 -8.21 -10.98
C GLN A 54 -6.43 -9.61 -10.67
N ASP A 55 -5.71 -10.41 -9.89
CA ASP A 55 -6.16 -11.75 -9.52
C ASP A 55 -7.39 -11.71 -8.61
N ALA A 56 -7.48 -10.71 -7.74
CA ALA A 56 -8.62 -10.53 -6.83
C ALA A 56 -9.87 -9.97 -7.52
N TYR A 57 -9.72 -9.00 -8.44
CA TYR A 57 -10.82 -8.19 -8.94
C TYR A 57 -11.02 -8.25 -10.47
N GLY A 58 -10.06 -8.83 -11.18
CA GLY A 58 -10.02 -8.91 -12.63
C GLY A 58 -9.66 -7.60 -13.32
N ASP A 59 -9.79 -7.62 -14.63
CA ASP A 59 -9.66 -6.42 -15.46
C ASP A 59 -10.94 -5.57 -15.42
N LYS A 60 -10.79 -4.31 -15.82
CA LYS A 60 -11.91 -3.43 -16.19
C LYS A 60 -12.63 -4.02 -17.39
N ASP A 61 -13.96 -3.80 -17.44
CA ASP A 61 -14.75 -4.12 -18.62
C ASP A 61 -14.14 -3.41 -19.85
N SER A 62 -14.18 -4.07 -21.00
CA SER A 62 -13.85 -3.48 -22.30
C SER A 62 -14.47 -2.09 -22.52
N ALA A 63 -15.69 -1.85 -22.03
CA ALA A 63 -16.37 -0.56 -22.12
C ALA A 63 -15.69 0.56 -21.28
N PHE A 64 -14.91 0.19 -20.26
CA PHE A 64 -14.22 1.11 -19.34
C PHE A 64 -12.69 1.13 -19.51
N LYS A 65 -12.13 0.39 -20.47
CA LYS A 65 -10.69 0.45 -20.76
C LYS A 65 -10.36 1.79 -21.44
N ASP A 66 -9.45 2.56 -20.85
CA ASP A 66 -8.99 3.82 -21.43
C ASP A 66 -8.05 3.52 -22.61
N PRO A 67 -8.43 3.87 -23.86
CA PRO A 67 -7.58 3.66 -25.02
C PRO A 67 -6.35 4.59 -25.04
N LEU A 68 -6.32 5.62 -24.20
CA LEU A 68 -5.27 6.64 -24.11
C LEU A 68 -4.40 6.50 -22.85
N ARG A 69 -4.54 5.41 -22.10
CA ARG A 69 -3.79 5.18 -20.86
C ARG A 69 -2.28 5.15 -21.11
N SER A 70 -1.52 5.68 -20.15
CA SER A 70 -0.06 5.67 -20.17
C SER A 70 0.56 4.35 -19.70
N ASN A 71 -0.18 3.53 -18.95
CA ASN A 71 0.30 2.27 -18.37
C ASN A 71 -0.80 1.19 -18.48
N PRO A 72 -0.48 -0.03 -18.96
CA PRO A 72 -1.47 -1.11 -19.05
C PRO A 72 -2.05 -1.55 -17.71
N GLN A 73 -1.35 -1.33 -16.58
CA GLN A 73 -1.90 -1.62 -15.25
C GLN A 73 -3.16 -0.81 -14.93
N PHE A 74 -3.41 0.31 -15.63
CA PHE A 74 -4.66 1.05 -15.49
C PHE A 74 -5.88 0.34 -16.08
N ASP A 75 -5.71 -0.78 -16.79
CA ASP A 75 -6.82 -1.66 -17.17
C ASP A 75 -7.22 -2.62 -16.04
N ILE A 76 -6.43 -2.74 -14.97
CA ILE A 76 -6.76 -3.57 -13.83
C ILE A 76 -7.86 -2.86 -13.03
N LYS A 77 -8.85 -3.63 -12.54
CA LYS A 77 -9.97 -3.05 -11.80
C LYS A 77 -9.49 -2.28 -10.56
N ASN A 78 -10.14 -1.16 -10.28
CA ASN A 78 -9.83 -0.23 -9.17
C ASN A 78 -8.50 0.55 -9.26
N ILE A 79 -7.54 0.18 -10.12
CA ILE A 79 -6.34 1.01 -10.36
C ILE A 79 -6.72 2.19 -11.27
N ARG A 80 -6.30 3.40 -10.88
CA ARG A 80 -6.75 4.66 -11.49
C ARG A 80 -5.56 5.38 -12.09
N GLU A 81 -5.69 5.87 -13.32
CA GLU A 81 -4.69 6.79 -13.87
C GLU A 81 -4.81 8.16 -13.19
N ALA A 82 -3.67 8.76 -12.85
CA ALA A 82 -3.59 10.09 -12.25
C ALA A 82 -3.48 11.18 -13.32
N SER A 83 -3.66 12.43 -12.93
CA SER A 83 -3.34 13.55 -13.83
C SER A 83 -1.83 13.61 -14.14
N PRO A 84 -1.41 14.26 -15.24
CA PRO A 84 -0.03 14.24 -15.72
C PRO A 84 0.99 14.83 -14.74
N ASP A 85 0.59 15.60 -13.74
CA ASP A 85 1.44 16.09 -12.66
C ASP A 85 1.91 14.98 -11.71
N TYR A 86 1.28 13.80 -11.74
CA TYR A 86 1.70 12.62 -10.97
C TYR A 86 2.47 11.61 -11.82
N VAL A 87 3.49 12.11 -12.54
CA VAL A 87 4.30 11.35 -13.52
C VAL A 87 4.93 10.09 -12.92
N ASN A 88 5.45 10.16 -11.69
CA ASN A 88 6.12 9.04 -11.05
C ASN A 88 5.16 7.87 -10.83
N TYR A 89 3.93 8.14 -10.41
CA TYR A 89 2.89 7.12 -10.29
C TYR A 89 2.46 6.60 -11.66
N ASN A 90 2.16 7.49 -12.61
CA ASN A 90 1.72 7.08 -13.94
C ASN A 90 2.75 6.20 -14.68
N SER A 91 4.04 6.47 -14.49
CA SER A 91 5.12 5.68 -15.10
C SER A 91 5.36 4.31 -14.44
N ARG A 92 4.96 4.12 -13.18
CA ARG A 92 5.28 2.89 -12.42
C ARG A 92 4.06 2.02 -12.12
N GLY A 93 2.89 2.63 -11.91
CA GLY A 93 1.70 1.93 -11.41
C GLY A 93 1.88 1.46 -9.97
N ILE A 94 1.17 0.38 -9.59
CA ILE A 94 1.25 -0.24 -8.27
C ILE A 94 2.33 -1.32 -8.27
N GLY A 95 3.23 -1.26 -7.30
CA GLY A 95 4.33 -2.21 -7.16
C GLY A 95 5.37 -1.71 -6.18
N ILE A 96 5.65 -2.49 -5.13
CA ILE A 96 6.80 -2.30 -4.23
C ILE A 96 7.92 -3.24 -4.66
N LEU A 97 9.10 -2.70 -4.93
CA LEU A 97 10.22 -3.43 -5.50
C LEU A 97 11.45 -3.31 -4.63
N VAL A 98 12.28 -4.35 -4.62
CA VAL A 98 13.63 -4.27 -4.05
C VAL A 98 14.47 -3.32 -4.89
N LYS A 99 15.12 -2.39 -4.21
CA LYS A 99 15.98 -1.37 -4.80
C LYS A 99 17.47 -1.71 -4.65
N GLU A 100 17.85 -2.16 -3.46
CA GLU A 100 19.24 -2.30 -3.05
C GLU A 100 19.38 -3.32 -1.92
N VAL A 101 20.55 -3.96 -1.85
CA VAL A 101 20.90 -4.92 -0.80
C VAL A 101 22.25 -4.53 -0.19
N GLN A 102 22.30 -4.48 1.13
CA GLN A 102 23.51 -4.14 1.89
C GLN A 102 23.84 -5.21 2.93
N ILE A 103 25.10 -5.32 3.32
CA ILE A 103 25.55 -6.07 4.49
C ILE A 103 26.31 -5.12 5.40
N ASN A 104 25.85 -4.98 6.64
CA ASN A 104 26.43 -4.05 7.62
C ASN A 104 26.56 -2.61 7.10
N GLY A 105 25.60 -2.17 6.27
CA GLY A 105 25.61 -0.84 5.65
C GLY A 105 26.45 -0.72 4.36
N GLU A 106 27.14 -1.77 3.92
CA GLU A 106 27.89 -1.77 2.65
C GLU A 106 27.08 -2.45 1.55
N VAL A 107 26.96 -1.80 0.38
CA VAL A 107 26.23 -2.34 -0.77
C VAL A 107 26.91 -3.61 -1.28
N VAL A 108 26.12 -4.67 -1.42
CA VAL A 108 26.57 -5.94 -1.98
C VAL A 108 26.14 -6.00 -3.45
N SER A 109 27.04 -5.62 -4.36
CA SER A 109 26.70 -5.37 -5.77
C SER A 109 26.08 -6.58 -6.48
N ASP A 110 26.60 -7.77 -6.25
CA ASP A 110 26.11 -9.01 -6.86
C ASP A 110 24.69 -9.35 -6.40
N LEU A 111 24.40 -9.28 -5.11
CA LEU A 111 23.04 -9.47 -4.58
C LEU A 111 22.11 -8.34 -5.01
N THR A 112 22.60 -7.09 -5.03
CA THR A 112 21.80 -5.94 -5.47
C THR A 112 21.38 -6.11 -6.93
N GLU A 113 22.32 -6.43 -7.83
CA GLU A 113 22.00 -6.69 -9.24
C GLU A 113 21.04 -7.87 -9.40
N LYS A 114 21.21 -8.93 -8.60
CA LYS A 114 20.36 -10.12 -8.63
C LYS A 114 18.94 -9.84 -8.13
N MET A 115 18.78 -9.02 -7.09
CA MET A 115 17.50 -8.79 -6.41
C MET A 115 16.76 -7.53 -6.87
N LYS A 116 17.42 -6.59 -7.55
CA LYS A 116 16.79 -5.34 -7.99
C LYS A 116 15.56 -5.62 -8.86
N GLY A 117 14.44 -5.02 -8.49
CA GLY A 117 13.15 -5.25 -9.15
C GLY A 117 12.38 -6.47 -8.65
N PHE A 118 12.90 -7.22 -7.67
CA PHE A 118 12.14 -8.30 -7.03
C PHE A 118 10.91 -7.72 -6.31
N LEU A 119 9.81 -8.47 -6.33
CA LEU A 119 8.52 -8.05 -5.79
C LEU A 119 8.58 -8.14 -4.26
N CYS A 120 8.42 -7.00 -3.58
CA CYS A 120 8.28 -6.94 -2.14
C CYS A 120 6.79 -6.91 -1.78
N ARG A 121 6.32 -7.83 -0.95
CA ARG A 121 4.90 -7.89 -0.57
C ARG A 121 4.67 -7.82 0.92
N PHE A 122 3.59 -7.13 1.25
CA PHE A 122 2.85 -7.30 2.48
C PHE A 122 1.67 -8.22 2.14
N ALA A 123 1.91 -9.52 2.18
CA ALA A 123 0.98 -10.54 1.70
C ALA A 123 -0.06 -10.94 2.76
N ASN A 124 -1.21 -11.43 2.28
CA ASN A 124 -2.29 -11.90 3.12
C ASN A 124 -1.88 -13.12 3.95
N ARG A 125 -2.36 -13.19 5.19
CA ARG A 125 -2.52 -14.44 5.92
C ARG A 125 -4.02 -14.73 6.10
N PRO A 126 -4.64 -15.55 5.21
CA PRO A 126 -6.08 -15.73 5.18
C PRO A 126 -6.71 -16.12 6.52
N LYS A 127 -6.02 -16.96 7.31
CA LYS A 127 -6.50 -17.41 8.63
C LYS A 127 -6.77 -16.27 9.62
N SER A 128 -6.08 -15.14 9.49
CA SER A 128 -6.05 -14.06 10.49
C SER A 128 -6.52 -12.68 9.96
N ASN A 129 -6.83 -12.56 8.67
CA ASN A 129 -7.32 -11.33 8.04
C ASN A 129 -8.86 -11.25 7.93
N GLY A 130 -9.61 -12.20 8.51
CA GLY A 130 -11.07 -12.18 8.40
C GLY A 130 -11.52 -12.36 6.93
N PRO A 131 -12.53 -11.60 6.45
CA PRO A 131 -13.05 -11.75 5.09
C PRO A 131 -12.25 -10.97 4.04
N PHE A 132 -11.05 -10.47 4.37
CA PHE A 132 -10.28 -9.56 3.50
C PHE A 132 -9.19 -10.30 2.71
N ASN A 133 -8.89 -9.79 1.50
CA ASN A 133 -7.99 -10.46 0.57
C ASN A 133 -6.50 -10.09 0.76
N GLY A 134 -6.20 -9.04 1.53
CA GLY A 134 -4.86 -8.61 1.92
C GLY A 134 -4.79 -8.09 3.35
N PRO A 135 -3.57 -7.76 3.85
CA PRO A 135 -3.39 -7.11 5.16
C PRO A 135 -4.21 -5.84 5.26
N ILE A 136 -4.75 -5.52 6.42
CA ILE A 136 -5.61 -4.33 6.58
C ILE A 136 -4.89 -3.15 7.22
N PHE A 137 -5.23 -1.96 6.75
CA PHE A 137 -5.03 -0.70 7.46
C PHE A 137 -6.20 -0.53 8.45
N GLU A 138 -5.94 -0.64 9.75
CA GLU A 138 -7.01 -0.63 10.74
C GLU A 138 -6.71 0.31 11.92
N GLY A 139 -7.69 1.16 12.24
CA GLY A 139 -7.67 2.10 13.36
C GLY A 139 -8.61 1.74 14.50
N ARG A 140 -9.45 0.68 14.36
CA ARG A 140 -10.49 0.22 15.30
C ARG A 140 -11.21 1.39 16.00
N ASN A 141 -11.84 2.33 15.29
CA ASN A 141 -12.50 3.50 15.91
C ASN A 141 -11.58 4.26 16.90
N GLN A 142 -10.31 4.39 16.56
CA GLN A 142 -9.25 4.96 17.38
C GLN A 142 -8.90 4.19 18.67
N ILE A 143 -9.48 3.00 18.88
CA ILE A 143 -9.20 2.13 20.03
C ILE A 143 -7.77 1.62 19.96
N THR A 144 -7.27 1.28 18.78
CA THR A 144 -5.86 0.85 18.63
C THR A 144 -4.89 2.02 18.59
N SER A 145 -5.37 3.25 18.45
CA SER A 145 -4.55 4.41 18.10
C SER A 145 -4.38 5.43 19.23
N ASP A 146 -4.75 5.07 20.46
CA ASP A 146 -4.78 5.97 21.62
C ASP A 146 -5.60 7.27 21.37
N GLY A 147 -6.60 7.23 20.48
CA GLY A 147 -7.40 8.41 20.11
C GLY A 147 -6.83 9.24 18.94
N ASP A 148 -5.71 8.86 18.30
CA ASP A 148 -5.22 9.54 17.10
C ASP A 148 -5.88 8.93 15.83
N PRO A 149 -6.72 9.65 15.08
CA PRO A 149 -7.37 9.14 13.88
C PRO A 149 -6.40 8.77 12.75
N ASP A 150 -5.12 9.12 12.90
CA ASP A 150 -4.12 8.92 11.87
C ASP A 150 -3.23 7.72 12.16
N ARG A 151 -3.18 7.17 13.38
CA ARG A 151 -2.28 6.03 13.68
C ARG A 151 -2.99 4.71 13.37
N PHE A 152 -2.59 4.08 12.28
CA PHE A 152 -3.15 2.80 11.88
C PHE A 152 -2.21 1.66 12.20
N THR A 153 -2.78 0.49 12.42
CA THR A 153 -2.05 -0.77 12.46
C THR A 153 -2.14 -1.44 11.09
N VAL A 154 -1.01 -1.92 10.57
CA VAL A 154 -0.97 -2.80 9.39
C VAL A 154 -0.94 -4.25 9.85
N ASN A 155 -2.00 -5.02 9.58
CA ASN A 155 -2.11 -6.34 10.17
C ASN A 155 -3.15 -7.28 9.55
N PRO A 156 -2.96 -8.61 9.69
CA PRO A 156 -1.68 -9.31 9.65
C PRO A 156 -1.09 -9.28 8.26
N PHE A 157 0.24 -9.39 8.19
CA PHE A 157 0.92 -9.63 6.94
C PHE A 157 2.00 -10.70 7.05
N VAL A 158 2.21 -11.36 5.92
CA VAL A 158 3.41 -12.14 5.63
C VAL A 158 4.28 -11.26 4.75
N PHE A 159 5.50 -10.97 5.19
CA PHE A 159 6.45 -10.25 4.35
C PHE A 159 7.09 -11.25 3.40
N THR A 160 7.05 -10.99 2.10
CA THR A 160 7.66 -11.88 1.10
C THR A 160 8.47 -11.11 0.08
N ILE A 161 9.52 -11.75 -0.44
CA ILE A 161 10.25 -11.30 -1.61
C ILE A 161 10.24 -12.42 -2.65
N SER A 162 9.83 -12.10 -3.87
CA SER A 162 9.83 -13.03 -5.01
C SER A 162 10.42 -12.41 -6.27
N SER A 163 10.75 -13.26 -7.24
CA SER A 163 11.23 -12.83 -8.55
C SER A 163 10.22 -11.92 -9.26
N PRO A 164 10.66 -11.06 -10.21
CA PRO A 164 9.76 -10.11 -10.90
C PRO A 164 8.59 -10.76 -11.64
N ASP A 165 8.75 -12.00 -12.09
CA ASP A 165 7.73 -12.82 -12.76
C ASP A 165 6.91 -13.68 -11.78
N ASP A 166 7.15 -13.53 -10.48
CA ASP A 166 6.56 -14.28 -9.38
C ASP A 166 6.78 -15.80 -9.39
N SER A 167 7.69 -16.29 -10.25
CA SER A 167 7.97 -17.72 -10.39
C SER A 167 8.70 -18.32 -9.19
N LYS A 168 9.40 -17.49 -8.40
CA LYS A 168 10.23 -17.95 -7.29
C LYS A 168 10.19 -17.00 -6.11
N MET A 169 9.68 -17.47 -4.97
CA MET A 169 9.82 -16.81 -3.67
C MET A 169 11.19 -17.12 -3.08
N VAL A 170 11.91 -16.10 -2.60
CA VAL A 170 13.26 -16.23 -2.02
C VAL A 170 13.30 -15.92 -0.54
N LEU A 171 12.31 -15.17 -0.04
CA LEU A 171 12.18 -14.82 1.37
C LEU A 171 10.69 -14.80 1.73
N SER A 172 10.34 -15.34 2.89
CA SER A 172 8.99 -15.24 3.45
C SER A 172 9.02 -15.32 4.96
N ARG A 173 8.31 -14.40 5.61
CA ARG A 173 8.09 -14.50 7.05
C ARG A 173 6.84 -13.80 7.50
N PHE A 174 6.07 -14.53 8.30
CA PHE A 174 4.88 -14.02 8.96
C PHE A 174 5.25 -13.20 10.20
N ASP A 175 4.53 -12.10 10.45
CA ASP A 175 4.59 -11.42 11.75
C ASP A 175 3.24 -11.44 12.49
N PRO A 176 3.06 -12.34 13.48
CA PRO A 176 1.84 -12.38 14.29
C PRO A 176 1.75 -11.21 15.25
N LEU A 177 0.55 -10.66 15.46
CA LEU A 177 0.35 -9.70 16.56
C LEU A 177 0.56 -10.36 17.92
N ASP A 178 -0.09 -11.50 18.14
CA ASP A 178 0.00 -12.28 19.37
C ASP A 178 0.78 -13.57 19.09
N MET A 179 1.95 -13.72 19.71
CA MET A 179 2.79 -14.91 19.55
C MET A 179 2.14 -16.19 20.09
N ASN A 180 1.27 -16.06 21.10
CA ASN A 180 0.60 -17.21 21.71
C ASN A 180 -0.69 -17.58 20.96
N CYS A 181 -1.25 -16.63 20.20
CA CYS A 181 -2.46 -16.81 19.44
C CYS A 181 -2.33 -16.17 18.04
N PRO A 182 -1.46 -16.73 17.17
CA PRO A 182 -1.10 -16.11 15.88
C PRO A 182 -2.28 -15.91 14.92
N ASP A 183 -3.38 -16.65 15.12
CA ASP A 183 -4.59 -16.59 14.30
C ASP A 183 -5.61 -15.54 14.76
N LYS A 184 -5.38 -14.87 15.89
CA LYS A 184 -6.31 -13.82 16.35
C LYS A 184 -6.42 -12.71 15.32
N GLN A 185 -7.65 -12.39 14.98
CA GLN A 185 -7.99 -11.22 14.20
C GLN A 185 -7.79 -9.97 15.06
N LEU A 186 -7.49 -8.82 14.44
CA LEU A 186 -7.13 -7.59 15.15
C LEU A 186 -8.17 -7.17 16.21
N TYR A 187 -9.47 -7.37 15.94
CA TYR A 187 -10.53 -7.04 16.89
C TYR A 187 -10.62 -7.98 18.10
N GLN A 188 -9.96 -9.15 18.06
CA GLN A 188 -9.94 -10.15 19.12
C GLN A 188 -8.79 -9.97 20.11
N ILE A 189 -7.91 -8.98 19.88
CA ILE A 189 -6.72 -8.75 20.68
C ILE A 189 -7.00 -7.66 21.72
N PHE A 190 -6.77 -8.02 22.99
CA PHE A 190 -6.87 -7.16 24.16
C PHE A 190 -5.89 -7.67 25.25
N PRO A 191 -5.19 -6.80 26.00
CA PRO A 191 -5.15 -5.33 25.89
C PRO A 191 -4.30 -4.81 24.70
N ASN A 192 -4.31 -3.49 24.49
CA ASN A 192 -3.75 -2.81 23.30
C ASN A 192 -2.22 -2.89 23.18
N ASP A 193 -1.49 -3.24 24.23
CA ASP A 193 -0.01 -3.29 24.26
C ASP A 193 0.56 -4.23 23.19
N VAL A 194 -0.14 -5.32 22.89
CA VAL A 194 0.18 -6.26 21.81
C VAL A 194 0.13 -5.58 20.42
N VAL A 195 -0.79 -4.64 20.24
CA VAL A 195 -1.02 -3.92 18.98
C VAL A 195 -0.11 -2.68 18.87
N SER A 196 0.24 -2.04 19.99
CA SER A 196 1.04 -0.80 20.03
C SER A 196 2.36 -0.90 19.28
N ARG A 197 3.00 -2.08 19.25
CA ARG A 197 4.24 -2.31 18.49
C ARG A 197 4.10 -2.13 16.98
N ARG A 198 2.86 -2.19 16.45
CA ARG A 198 2.56 -2.04 15.02
C ARG A 198 2.00 -0.68 14.65
N LEU A 199 1.88 0.22 15.63
CA LEU A 199 1.53 1.60 15.36
C LEU A 199 2.76 2.34 14.82
N PRO A 200 2.55 3.40 14.02
CA PRO A 200 3.64 4.26 13.64
C PRO A 200 4.27 4.88 14.90
N TYR A 201 5.60 4.85 14.97
CA TYR A 201 6.36 5.43 16.08
C TYR A 201 6.69 6.91 15.83
N GLN A 202 6.69 7.33 14.56
CA GLN A 202 6.91 8.72 14.18
C GLN A 202 6.02 9.13 13.01
N ARG A 203 5.61 10.41 13.01
CA ARG A 203 4.72 11.00 12.02
C ARG A 203 5.24 12.35 11.58
N PHE A 204 5.06 12.64 10.29
CA PHE A 204 5.32 13.94 9.70
C PHE A 204 4.04 14.40 9.02
N ALA A 205 3.40 15.44 9.57
CA ALA A 205 2.17 15.99 8.98
C ALA A 205 2.43 16.60 7.60
N MET A 206 3.61 17.20 7.42
CA MET A 206 4.10 17.71 6.14
C MET A 206 5.50 17.14 5.89
N SER A 207 5.65 16.27 4.89
CA SER A 207 6.92 15.65 4.53
C SER A 207 7.34 16.05 3.11
N GLU A 208 8.30 16.97 2.99
CA GLU A 208 8.89 17.34 1.70
C GLU A 208 9.58 16.16 1.04
N ASP A 209 10.36 15.38 1.81
CA ASP A 209 10.99 14.15 1.30
C ASP A 209 9.95 13.18 0.72
N GLY A 210 8.82 12.99 1.42
CA GLY A 210 7.76 12.10 0.99
C GLY A 210 7.12 12.58 -0.32
N LEU A 211 6.79 13.87 -0.40
CA LEU A 211 6.27 14.48 -1.62
C LEU A 211 7.24 14.31 -2.80
N ALA A 212 8.54 14.51 -2.57
CA ALA A 212 9.57 14.34 -3.59
C ALA A 212 9.62 12.91 -4.16
N GLN A 213 9.40 11.88 -3.32
CA GLN A 213 9.34 10.49 -3.80
C GLN A 213 8.21 10.29 -4.83
N VAL A 214 7.07 10.92 -4.60
CA VAL A 214 5.92 10.81 -5.47
C VAL A 214 5.88 11.88 -6.57
N GLY A 215 6.94 12.67 -6.71
CA GLY A 215 7.09 13.69 -7.74
C GLY A 215 6.26 14.95 -7.51
N LEU A 216 5.85 15.20 -6.27
CA LEU A 216 5.09 16.38 -5.87
C LEU A 216 5.96 17.34 -5.04
N THR A 217 5.50 18.58 -4.93
CA THR A 217 6.08 19.60 -4.06
C THR A 217 5.00 20.20 -3.18
N MET A 218 5.39 20.95 -2.15
CA MET A 218 4.46 21.69 -1.31
C MET A 218 3.58 22.65 -2.14
N ASP A 219 4.17 23.30 -3.13
CA ASP A 219 3.47 24.26 -3.99
C ASP A 219 2.44 23.56 -4.88
N SER A 220 2.76 22.36 -5.39
CA SER A 220 1.85 21.63 -6.28
C SER A 220 0.59 21.14 -5.57
N LEU A 221 0.62 20.92 -4.25
CA LEU A 221 -0.55 20.48 -3.47
C LEU A 221 -1.73 21.45 -3.57
N SER A 222 -1.45 22.76 -3.62
CA SER A 222 -2.50 23.79 -3.68
C SER A 222 -3.35 23.73 -4.96
N THR A 223 -2.78 23.20 -6.04
CA THR A 223 -3.43 23.09 -7.36
C THR A 223 -3.72 21.65 -7.76
N TYR A 224 -3.26 20.66 -6.99
CA TYR A 224 -3.34 19.23 -7.31
C TYR A 224 -4.73 18.80 -7.78
N PHE A 225 -5.76 19.01 -6.95
CA PHE A 225 -7.11 18.60 -7.31
C PHE A 225 -7.76 19.48 -8.39
N GLN A 226 -7.31 20.72 -8.56
CA GLN A 226 -7.76 21.56 -9.67
C GLN A 226 -7.23 21.03 -11.02
N ASN A 227 -5.95 20.63 -11.04
CA ASN A 227 -5.32 19.98 -12.18
C ASN A 227 -5.99 18.63 -12.48
N ARG A 228 -6.25 17.84 -11.43
CA ARG A 228 -6.98 16.57 -11.53
C ARG A 228 -8.37 16.74 -12.15
N MET A 229 -9.16 17.69 -11.66
CA MET A 229 -10.50 17.97 -12.21
C MET A 229 -10.44 18.47 -13.65
N THR A 230 -9.45 19.29 -14.00
CA THR A 230 -9.25 19.76 -15.37
C THR A 230 -8.91 18.63 -16.31
N TRP A 231 -7.99 17.75 -15.91
CA TRP A 231 -7.64 16.56 -16.68
C TRP A 231 -8.83 15.61 -16.87
N LEU A 232 -9.63 15.37 -15.84
CA LEU A 232 -10.84 14.54 -15.94
C LEU A 232 -11.85 15.12 -16.95
N LYS A 233 -12.01 16.45 -17.00
CA LYS A 233 -12.86 17.10 -18.01
C LYS A 233 -12.35 16.86 -19.43
N THR A 234 -11.04 16.94 -19.64
CA THR A 234 -10.43 16.60 -20.94
C THR A 234 -10.68 15.14 -21.31
N LYS A 235 -10.50 14.21 -20.37
CA LYS A 235 -10.75 12.78 -20.58
C LYS A 235 -12.21 12.46 -20.92
N ILE A 236 -13.17 13.20 -20.37
CA ILE A 236 -14.59 13.09 -20.75
C ILE A 236 -14.78 13.42 -22.23
N VAL A 237 -14.22 14.55 -22.68
CA VAL A 237 -14.32 14.99 -24.08
C VAL A 237 -13.63 13.99 -25.03
N GLU A 238 -12.46 13.48 -24.64
CA GLU A 238 -11.73 12.46 -25.41
C GLU A 238 -12.54 11.16 -25.53
N ALA A 239 -13.15 10.68 -24.45
CA ALA A 239 -14.01 9.49 -24.45
C ALA A 239 -15.27 9.67 -25.29
N GLU A 240 -15.89 10.86 -25.25
CA GLU A 240 -17.04 11.20 -26.10
C GLU A 240 -16.64 11.27 -27.59
N ALA A 241 -15.46 11.83 -27.91
CA ALA A 241 -14.96 11.95 -29.28
C ALA A 241 -14.72 10.58 -29.96
N ILE A 242 -14.38 9.56 -29.19
CA ILE A 242 -14.25 8.16 -29.67
C ILE A 242 -15.56 7.37 -29.56
N ASN A 243 -16.69 8.02 -29.28
CA ASN A 243 -18.01 7.39 -29.08
C ASN A 243 -18.01 6.29 -28.01
N ASN A 244 -17.29 6.47 -26.91
CA ASN A 244 -17.29 5.54 -25.78
C ASN A 244 -18.06 6.14 -24.57
N PRO A 245 -19.41 6.02 -24.54
CA PRO A 245 -20.22 6.64 -23.49
C PRO A 245 -19.99 6.03 -22.10
N ALA A 246 -19.63 4.75 -22.02
CA ALA A 246 -19.37 4.09 -20.74
C ALA A 246 -18.10 4.66 -20.08
N LEU A 247 -17.02 4.81 -20.86
CA LEU A 247 -15.80 5.44 -20.39
C LEU A 247 -16.02 6.91 -20.00
N ALA A 248 -16.79 7.66 -20.80
CA ALA A 248 -17.14 9.04 -20.49
C ALA A 248 -17.91 9.15 -19.15
N GLU A 249 -18.85 8.23 -18.89
CA GLU A 249 -19.60 8.19 -17.63
C GLU A 249 -18.71 7.84 -16.43
N ALA A 250 -17.73 6.95 -16.60
CA ALA A 250 -16.76 6.65 -15.55
C ALA A 250 -15.94 7.90 -15.17
N TYR A 251 -15.48 8.69 -16.14
CA TYR A 251 -14.79 9.95 -15.85
C TYR A 251 -15.72 11.02 -15.26
N LYS A 252 -16.99 11.11 -15.68
CA LYS A 252 -17.99 12.02 -15.08
C LYS A 252 -18.24 11.68 -13.62
N SER A 253 -18.45 10.39 -13.32
CA SER A 253 -18.61 9.88 -11.96
C SER A 253 -17.39 10.21 -11.09
N ARG A 254 -16.18 10.08 -11.65
CA ARG A 254 -14.93 10.42 -10.97
C ARG A 254 -14.77 11.92 -10.72
N LEU A 255 -15.04 12.75 -11.73
CA LEU A 255 -15.03 14.20 -11.60
C LEU A 255 -16.00 14.68 -10.51
N TYR A 256 -17.20 14.09 -10.47
CA TYR A 256 -18.17 14.36 -9.42
C TYR A 256 -17.62 14.01 -8.04
N ALA A 257 -17.02 12.82 -7.87
CA ALA A 257 -16.42 12.40 -6.61
C ALA A 257 -15.30 13.35 -6.16
N VAL A 258 -14.31 13.64 -7.01
CA VAL A 258 -13.19 14.54 -6.69
C VAL A 258 -13.71 15.94 -6.30
N ASN A 259 -14.66 16.48 -7.08
CA ASN A 259 -15.25 17.78 -6.81
C ASN A 259 -16.01 17.80 -5.47
N PHE A 260 -16.81 16.77 -5.19
CA PHE A 260 -17.57 16.66 -3.94
C PHE A 260 -16.65 16.67 -2.70
N PHE A 261 -15.54 15.93 -2.74
CA PHE A 261 -14.63 15.82 -1.58
C PHE A 261 -13.60 16.95 -1.46
N THR A 262 -13.50 17.81 -2.46
CA THR A 262 -12.65 19.02 -2.40
C THR A 262 -13.44 20.30 -2.11
N GLN A 263 -14.77 20.27 -2.18
CA GLN A 263 -15.60 21.41 -1.80
C GLN A 263 -15.72 21.54 -0.28
N ALA A 264 -15.63 22.77 0.22
CA ALA A 264 -15.80 23.13 1.63
C ALA A 264 -17.25 23.02 2.14
N THR A 265 -18.17 22.45 1.36
CA THR A 265 -19.61 22.36 1.64
C THR A 265 -20.06 21.02 2.21
N GLY A 266 -19.18 20.00 2.24
CA GLY A 266 -19.38 18.82 3.09
C GLY A 266 -19.20 19.16 4.58
N PRO A 267 -19.54 18.26 5.52
CA PRO A 267 -19.15 18.46 6.92
C PRO A 267 -17.65 18.78 6.94
N THR A 268 -17.28 19.93 7.48
CA THR A 268 -15.95 20.59 7.37
C THR A 268 -14.76 19.69 7.72
N VAL A 269 -15.01 18.55 8.36
CA VAL A 269 -14.07 17.51 8.72
C VAL A 269 -13.61 16.65 7.52
N LEU A 270 -14.35 16.59 6.41
CA LEU A 270 -14.03 15.73 5.24
C LEU A 270 -13.26 16.44 4.12
N ALA A 271 -13.52 17.73 3.88
CA ALA A 271 -12.96 18.49 2.74
C ALA A 271 -11.43 18.60 2.77
N ASN A 272 -10.81 18.45 3.95
CA ASN A 272 -9.36 18.42 4.10
C ASN A 272 -8.76 17.01 4.11
N ARG A 273 -9.55 15.93 4.24
CA ARG A 273 -8.97 14.59 4.42
C ARG A 273 -8.29 14.05 3.17
N LEU A 274 -8.75 14.39 1.96
CA LEU A 274 -8.07 13.95 0.73
C LEU A 274 -6.68 14.60 0.62
N LEU A 275 -6.61 15.93 0.76
CA LEU A 275 -5.35 16.66 0.67
C LEU A 275 -4.44 16.41 1.86
N SER A 276 -4.96 16.29 3.08
CA SER A 276 -4.14 16.17 4.30
C SER A 276 -3.37 14.86 4.42
N ARG A 277 -3.65 13.87 3.57
CA ARG A 277 -2.99 12.56 3.58
C ARG A 277 -1.87 12.44 2.55
N ILE A 278 -1.88 13.26 1.51
CA ILE A 278 -0.80 13.33 0.51
C ILE A 278 0.54 13.82 1.12
N PRO A 279 0.59 14.82 2.02
CA PRO A 279 1.85 15.21 2.65
C PRO A 279 2.18 14.39 3.91
N LEU A 280 1.25 13.56 4.39
CA LEU A 280 1.43 12.76 5.61
C LEU A 280 2.41 11.61 5.34
N ARG A 281 3.41 11.48 6.21
CA ARG A 281 4.33 10.33 6.25
C ARG A 281 4.30 9.69 7.63
N GLN A 282 4.19 8.36 7.69
CA GLN A 282 4.16 7.60 8.93
C GLN A 282 5.25 6.54 8.94
N LEU A 283 6.11 6.55 9.95
CA LEU A 283 7.18 5.57 10.11
C LEU A 283 6.77 4.47 11.07
N TYR A 284 7.00 3.24 10.65
CA TYR A 284 6.78 2.00 11.37
C TYR A 284 8.12 1.34 11.64
N HIS A 285 8.32 0.87 12.86
CA HIS A 285 9.54 0.18 13.26
C HIS A 285 9.20 -0.91 14.26
N HIS A 286 9.40 -2.16 13.84
CA HIS A 286 9.13 -3.31 14.69
C HIS A 286 9.88 -4.54 14.18
N THR A 287 9.79 -5.65 14.92
CA THR A 287 10.32 -6.94 14.47
C THR A 287 9.23 -7.81 13.84
N ILE A 288 9.62 -8.65 12.88
CA ILE A 288 8.85 -9.75 12.29
C ILE A 288 9.18 -11.02 13.07
N ARG A 289 8.21 -11.53 13.83
CA ARG A 289 8.47 -12.49 14.91
C ARG A 289 8.03 -13.92 14.64
N GLY A 290 7.34 -14.18 13.52
CA GLY A 290 6.89 -15.55 13.19
C GLY A 290 8.07 -16.52 13.20
N ASN A 291 7.83 -17.71 13.74
CA ASN A 291 8.86 -18.73 13.94
C ASN A 291 8.40 -20.07 13.34
N ALA A 292 9.24 -21.09 13.42
CA ALA A 292 8.98 -22.40 12.81
C ALA A 292 7.73 -23.13 13.35
N SER A 293 7.16 -22.70 14.49
CA SER A 293 5.91 -23.26 15.02
C SER A 293 4.65 -22.66 14.40
N MET A 294 4.77 -21.66 13.53
CA MET A 294 3.66 -20.90 12.96
C MET A 294 3.66 -21.01 11.43
N GLU A 295 2.46 -21.07 10.85
CA GLU A 295 2.29 -21.02 9.40
C GLU A 295 2.03 -19.58 8.91
N PRO A 296 2.63 -19.17 7.77
CA PRO A 296 3.68 -19.87 7.04
C PRO A 296 5.00 -19.90 7.83
N ILE A 297 5.71 -21.03 7.71
CA ILE A 297 7.03 -21.23 8.31
C ILE A 297 7.99 -20.21 7.68
N PRO A 298 8.85 -19.54 8.48
CA PRO A 298 9.89 -18.66 7.95
C PRO A 298 10.73 -19.37 6.89
N MET A 299 10.95 -18.71 5.77
CA MET A 299 11.62 -19.28 4.61
C MET A 299 12.63 -18.28 4.06
N ALA A 300 13.82 -18.80 3.76
CA ALA A 300 14.86 -18.12 3.01
C ALA A 300 15.49 -19.15 2.06
N ASP A 301 15.58 -18.80 0.78
CA ASP A 301 16.24 -19.67 -0.20
C ASP A 301 17.75 -19.57 -0.05
N GLN A 302 18.35 -20.54 0.64
CA GLN A 302 19.79 -20.55 0.87
C GLN A 302 20.60 -20.68 -0.42
N GLU A 303 20.11 -21.39 -1.43
CA GLU A 303 20.79 -21.48 -2.73
C GLU A 303 20.80 -20.12 -3.42
N PHE A 304 19.75 -19.33 -3.24
CA PHE A 304 19.68 -17.97 -3.76
C PHE A 304 20.67 -17.02 -3.06
N PHE A 305 20.77 -17.07 -1.73
CA PHE A 305 21.65 -16.19 -0.96
C PHE A 305 23.13 -16.65 -0.94
N GLY A 306 23.44 -17.83 -1.47
CA GLY A 306 24.80 -18.31 -1.66
C GLY A 306 25.57 -18.37 -0.33
N PRO A 307 26.67 -17.59 -0.17
CA PRO A 307 27.48 -17.62 1.04
C PRO A 307 26.80 -16.98 2.27
N TYR A 308 25.74 -16.19 2.07
CA TYR A 308 25.06 -15.50 3.16
C TYR A 308 24.01 -16.41 3.78
N VAL A 309 24.30 -16.95 4.97
CA VAL A 309 23.40 -17.86 5.67
C VAL A 309 22.34 -17.08 6.44
N ILE A 310 21.13 -17.00 5.89
CA ILE A 310 20.03 -16.24 6.50
C ILE A 310 19.57 -16.90 7.81
N ASP A 311 19.50 -16.13 8.89
CA ASP A 311 19.02 -16.61 10.17
C ASP A 311 17.50 -16.45 10.30
N THR A 312 16.77 -17.54 10.02
CA THR A 312 15.32 -17.62 10.17
C THR A 312 14.87 -17.81 11.62
N GLU A 313 15.78 -18.15 12.54
CA GLU A 313 15.45 -18.41 13.95
C GLU A 313 15.42 -17.13 14.78
N LYS A 314 16.18 -16.11 14.37
CA LYS A 314 16.16 -14.78 15.00
C LYS A 314 15.07 -13.92 14.43
N GLU A 315 14.58 -12.95 15.18
CA GLU A 315 13.63 -11.96 14.67
C GLU A 315 14.27 -11.12 13.55
N TRP A 316 13.47 -10.69 12.57
CA TRP A 316 13.91 -9.73 11.55
C TRP A 316 13.38 -8.35 11.90
N GLU A 317 14.21 -7.33 11.76
CA GLU A 317 13.79 -5.95 12.01
C GLU A 317 13.25 -5.36 10.72
N ILE A 318 12.15 -4.60 10.79
CA ILE A 318 11.61 -3.89 9.64
C ILE A 318 11.37 -2.43 10.03
N LEU A 319 11.94 -1.53 9.24
CA LEU A 319 11.71 -0.10 9.27
C LEU A 319 11.11 0.29 7.93
N TYR A 320 9.90 0.82 7.94
CA TYR A 320 9.25 1.24 6.70
C TYR A 320 8.37 2.46 6.97
N TYR A 321 8.11 3.24 5.94
CA TYR A 321 7.04 4.20 5.99
C TYR A 321 5.89 3.79 5.08
N LEU A 322 4.71 4.26 5.47
CA LEU A 322 3.55 4.35 4.60
C LEU A 322 3.07 5.80 4.65
N GLY A 323 2.75 6.36 3.49
CA GLY A 323 2.37 7.76 3.41
C GLY A 323 2.04 8.16 1.98
N GLN A 324 1.98 9.48 1.77
CA GLN A 324 1.69 10.07 0.47
C GLN A 324 0.41 9.50 -0.15
N TYR A 325 -0.59 9.32 0.70
CA TYR A 325 -1.81 8.67 0.29
C TYR A 325 -2.72 9.65 -0.44
N ASP A 326 -2.95 9.35 -1.71
CA ASP A 326 -3.95 10.00 -2.53
C ASP A 326 -5.26 9.22 -2.44
N GLY A 327 -6.27 9.82 -1.80
CA GLY A 327 -7.58 9.19 -1.67
C GLY A 327 -8.43 9.15 -2.94
N ASP A 328 -8.12 9.95 -3.97
CA ASP A 328 -8.73 9.77 -5.30
C ASP A 328 -8.14 8.56 -6.02
N LEU A 329 -6.83 8.34 -5.93
CA LEU A 329 -6.18 7.20 -6.58
C LEU A 329 -6.24 5.92 -5.73
N MET A 330 -6.57 6.08 -4.44
CA MET A 330 -6.40 5.07 -3.38
C MET A 330 -4.98 4.52 -3.32
N ALA A 331 -4.02 5.31 -3.77
CA ALA A 331 -2.62 4.92 -3.88
C ALA A 331 -1.80 5.64 -2.82
N GLY A 332 -0.85 4.93 -2.22
CA GLY A 332 0.13 5.52 -1.32
C GLY A 332 1.53 5.05 -1.70
N TRP A 333 2.53 5.66 -1.10
CA TRP A 333 3.93 5.32 -1.29
C TRP A 333 4.48 4.60 -0.05
N CYS A 334 5.25 3.56 -0.30
CA CYS A 334 5.96 2.77 0.70
C CYS A 334 7.45 2.81 0.37
N SER A 335 8.29 2.95 1.39
CA SER A 335 9.67 2.45 1.30
C SER A 335 10.16 2.04 2.67
N GLY A 336 11.19 1.22 2.69
CA GLY A 336 11.77 0.75 3.92
C GLY A 336 12.95 -0.17 3.71
N THR A 337 13.35 -0.75 4.84
CA THR A 337 14.43 -1.71 4.95
C THR A 337 13.93 -2.86 5.81
N ILE A 338 14.19 -4.09 5.35
CA ILE A 338 14.14 -5.27 6.20
C ILE A 338 15.57 -5.71 6.52
N SER A 339 15.85 -5.84 7.80
CA SER A 339 17.17 -6.12 8.37
C SER A 339 17.17 -7.53 8.96
N ILE A 340 17.98 -8.40 8.39
CA ILE A 340 17.94 -9.85 8.61
C ILE A 340 19.31 -10.31 9.16
N PRO A 341 19.37 -10.95 10.34
CA PRO A 341 20.62 -11.49 10.86
C PRO A 341 21.18 -12.61 9.96
N ILE A 342 22.50 -12.65 9.82
CA ILE A 342 23.23 -13.69 9.08
C ILE A 342 24.01 -14.55 10.08
N LYS A 343 24.00 -15.88 9.89
CA LYS A 343 24.85 -16.82 10.65
C LYS A 343 26.28 -16.72 10.12
N ILE A 344 27.24 -16.60 11.05
CA ILE A 344 28.69 -16.59 10.76
C ILE A 344 29.19 -18.03 10.69
#